data_AF-A0A8S3ZGJ4-F1
#
_entry.id   AF-A0A8S3ZGJ4-F1
#
_cell.length_a   1.000
_cell.length_b   1.000
_cell.length_c   1.000
_cell.angle_alpha   90.00
_cell.angle_beta   90.00
_cell.angle_gamma   90.00
#
_symmetry.space_group_name_H-M   'P 1'
#
loop_
_entity.id
_entity.type
_entity.pdbx_description
1 polymer ?
#
loop_
_entity_poly.entity_id
_entity_poly.type
_entity_poly.pdbx_seq_one_letter_code
_entity_poly.pdbx_strand_id
1 'polypeptide(L)'
;MLSGLGIRDNLSLMPKLDHLIFWIEFYLTLTWMFISKVNHSSGKRVCFYLISSYLSNMHLLSECIENSEGHPKTVQELLTLHSVQRKQKRQILDRMDFIANFIVGHNRYSKFSLIDQVNQLCLGEQPNFLLAERIVVLSALVLLNIPGQYVYDHQEVPVRRELFKLHVTKVMPARLALLISGLKKASGYHDVAAVLLEFFHKQGSDRLITGQCLQQQNYSVQFHEAKFSDCPSLIFVDMNIEEEALKILKDSHEDQGINEELDEKDIERQEAKRKSADEENARKFAMKIIVQFLKGVVMQSRLQKKTFLTFEMDEMFRPYAVTDSSCGICGVALERSESTVSEGDESRSQLTKKKHCRTSDHKNNLQNFQTFKTVYASKVHHQREEILRFLSVHKVVNNSPVYKDELCTVKILDAVQKFGSSLENILHSRNWLSSQEMLEAFNTLTKCYRDNCDHIKKAYVEYQQKGEREHHNQDAAVKELIEQDRPQELVDIEPINAGKEPSDPRSTKQKKNTNKQNRRK
;
A
#
# COMPACT_ATOMS: atom_id res chain seq x y z
N MET A 1 -2.65 -6.78 -17.34
CA MET A 1 -2.26 -5.45 -17.80
C MET A 1 -1.89 -4.55 -16.62
N LEU A 2 -2.82 -4.25 -15.70
CA LEU A 2 -2.55 -3.44 -14.50
C LEU A 2 -1.43 -3.99 -13.60
N SER A 3 -1.33 -5.31 -13.43
CA SER A 3 -0.22 -5.96 -12.70
C SER A 3 1.15 -5.77 -13.35
N GLY A 4 1.22 -5.69 -14.68
CA GLY A 4 2.49 -5.46 -15.39
C GLY A 4 2.95 -4.01 -15.35
N LEU A 5 2.01 -3.07 -15.22
CA LEU A 5 2.27 -1.62 -15.13
C LEU A 5 2.66 -1.19 -13.71
N GLY A 6 2.12 -1.83 -12.66
CA GLY A 6 2.47 -1.52 -11.27
C GLY A 6 3.84 -2.04 -10.81
N ILE A 7 4.32 -3.13 -11.41
CA ILE A 7 5.58 -3.81 -11.02
C ILE A 7 6.82 -3.17 -11.67
N ARG A 8 6.63 -2.49 -12.80
CA ARG A 8 7.71 -1.78 -13.49
C ARG A 8 7.55 -0.32 -13.14
N ASP A 9 8.41 0.23 -12.28
CA ASP A 9 8.50 1.66 -11.90
C ASP A 9 8.79 2.61 -13.11
N ASN A 10 8.35 2.27 -14.33
CA ASN A 10 8.45 3.07 -15.54
C ASN A 10 7.13 3.82 -15.77
N LEU A 11 7.03 5.00 -15.15
CA LEU A 11 5.92 5.95 -15.35
C LEU A 11 5.70 6.31 -16.84
N SER A 12 6.74 6.20 -17.68
CA SER A 12 6.68 6.44 -19.13
C SER A 12 5.84 5.44 -19.92
N LEU A 13 5.50 4.29 -19.33
CA LEU A 13 4.61 3.27 -19.92
C LEU A 13 3.18 3.34 -19.37
N MET A 14 2.89 4.24 -18.43
CA MET A 14 1.53 4.41 -17.94
C MET A 14 0.66 5.07 -19.02
N PRO A 15 -0.54 4.54 -19.29
CA PRO A 15 -1.51 5.26 -20.11
C PRO A 15 -1.85 6.60 -19.43
N LYS A 16 -2.37 7.55 -20.21
CA LYS A 16 -2.91 8.80 -19.67
C LYS A 16 -3.87 8.50 -18.50
N LEU A 17 -3.84 9.34 -17.47
CA LEU A 17 -4.51 9.06 -16.20
C LEU A 17 -6.04 8.86 -16.37
N ASP A 18 -6.67 9.58 -17.29
CA ASP A 18 -8.07 9.42 -17.68
C ASP A 18 -8.37 8.04 -18.29
N HIS A 19 -7.51 7.55 -19.17
CA HIS A 19 -7.61 6.21 -19.74
C HIS A 19 -7.38 5.14 -18.67
N LEU A 20 -6.41 5.35 -17.78
CA LEU A 20 -6.12 4.45 -16.67
C LEU A 20 -7.34 4.31 -15.75
N ILE A 21 -7.94 5.43 -15.35
CA ILE A 21 -9.12 5.46 -14.50
C ILE A 21 -10.29 4.76 -15.18
N PHE A 22 -10.55 5.04 -16.47
CA PHE A 22 -11.57 4.33 -17.24
C PHE A 22 -11.41 2.80 -17.16
N TRP A 23 -10.19 2.29 -17.35
CA TRP A 23 -9.94 0.85 -17.26
C TRP A 23 -10.14 0.30 -15.85
N ILE A 24 -9.75 1.05 -14.81
CA ILE A 24 -9.99 0.64 -13.41
C ILE A 24 -11.49 0.56 -13.12
N GLU A 25 -12.27 1.57 -13.51
CA GLU A 25 -13.73 1.61 -13.35
C GLU A 25 -14.40 0.41 -14.04
N PHE A 26 -13.99 0.11 -15.27
CA PHE A 26 -14.47 -1.06 -16.01
C PHE A 26 -14.10 -2.38 -15.31
N TYR A 27 -12.83 -2.55 -14.93
CA TYR A 27 -12.38 -3.79 -14.29
C TYR A 27 -13.03 -4.02 -12.93
N LEU A 28 -13.27 -2.98 -12.12
CA LEU A 28 -14.00 -3.09 -10.87
C LEU A 28 -15.43 -3.57 -11.11
N THR A 29 -16.13 -2.92 -12.04
CA THR A 29 -17.50 -3.26 -12.38
C THR A 29 -17.62 -4.72 -12.81
N LEU A 30 -16.73 -5.16 -13.72
CA LEU A 30 -16.66 -6.54 -14.17
C LEU A 30 -16.36 -7.52 -13.03
N THR A 31 -15.41 -7.17 -12.16
CA THR A 31 -14.99 -7.98 -11.00
C THR A 31 -16.14 -8.16 -10.01
N TRP A 32 -16.87 -7.09 -9.69
CA TRP A 32 -18.01 -7.15 -8.78
C TRP A 32 -19.17 -7.96 -9.36
N MET A 33 -19.44 -7.85 -10.67
CA MET A 33 -20.41 -8.72 -11.34
C MET A 33 -20.03 -10.21 -11.23
N PHE A 34 -18.74 -10.55 -11.43
CA PHE A 34 -18.26 -11.93 -11.24
C PHE A 34 -18.42 -12.41 -9.79
N ILE A 35 -18.02 -11.59 -8.80
CA ILE A 35 -18.18 -11.93 -7.38
C ILE A 35 -19.66 -12.12 -7.04
N SER A 36 -20.54 -11.28 -7.59
CA SER A 36 -21.98 -11.36 -7.38
C SER A 36 -22.54 -12.68 -7.90
N LYS A 37 -22.13 -13.10 -9.10
CA LYS A 37 -22.50 -14.40 -9.68
C LYS A 37 -22.04 -15.58 -8.81
N VAL A 38 -20.83 -15.51 -8.25
CA VAL A 38 -20.34 -16.53 -7.32
C VAL A 38 -21.12 -16.54 -6.00
N ASN A 39 -21.39 -15.36 -5.44
CA ASN A 39 -22.14 -15.22 -4.19
C ASN A 39 -23.55 -15.78 -4.33
N HIS A 40 -24.23 -15.48 -5.45
CA HIS A 40 -25.54 -16.04 -5.78
C HIS A 40 -25.51 -17.56 -5.85
N SER A 41 -24.50 -18.13 -6.52
CA SER A 41 -24.28 -19.59 -6.59
C SER A 41 -23.99 -20.24 -5.23
N SER A 42 -23.74 -19.45 -4.19
CA SER A 42 -23.57 -19.89 -2.80
C SER A 42 -24.78 -19.60 -1.90
N GLY A 43 -25.89 -19.11 -2.46
CA GLY A 43 -27.10 -18.74 -1.72
C GLY A 43 -27.02 -17.38 -1.02
N LYS A 44 -25.91 -16.64 -1.17
CA LYS A 44 -25.73 -15.30 -0.59
C LYS A 44 -26.29 -14.24 -1.54
N ARG A 45 -27.32 -13.53 -1.12
CA ARG A 45 -27.94 -12.42 -1.87
C ARG A 45 -27.45 -11.08 -1.34
N VAL A 46 -26.17 -10.79 -1.56
CA VAL A 46 -25.54 -9.54 -1.12
C VAL A 46 -25.38 -8.63 -2.32
N CYS A 47 -25.82 -7.37 -2.21
CA CYS A 47 -25.69 -6.39 -3.28
C CYS A 47 -24.30 -5.75 -3.28
N PHE A 48 -23.86 -5.27 -4.44
CA PHE A 48 -22.68 -4.43 -4.58
C PHE A 48 -23.09 -3.03 -5.06
N TYR A 49 -22.31 -2.01 -4.73
CA TYR A 49 -22.56 -0.61 -5.07
C TYR A 49 -21.73 -0.19 -6.27
N LEU A 50 -22.33 0.58 -7.18
CA LEU A 50 -21.70 1.15 -8.37
C LEU A 50 -22.40 2.48 -8.73
N ILE A 51 -21.93 3.14 -9.78
CA ILE A 51 -22.59 4.34 -10.31
C ILE A 51 -23.05 4.12 -11.75
N SER A 52 -24.09 4.83 -12.20
CA SER A 52 -24.63 4.71 -13.55
C SER A 52 -23.57 4.85 -14.65
N SER A 53 -22.65 5.80 -14.54
CA SER A 53 -21.59 6.01 -15.54
C SER A 53 -20.65 4.80 -15.69
N TYR A 54 -20.47 3.97 -14.66
CA TYR A 54 -19.67 2.75 -14.79
C TYR A 54 -20.39 1.68 -15.62
N LEU A 55 -21.73 1.65 -15.59
CA LEU A 55 -22.50 0.81 -16.53
C LEU A 55 -22.36 1.33 -17.95
N SER A 56 -22.35 2.65 -18.15
CA SER A 56 -22.09 3.25 -19.47
C SER A 56 -20.73 2.82 -20.02
N ASN A 57 -19.68 2.72 -19.19
CA ASN A 57 -18.38 2.18 -19.61
C ASN A 57 -18.48 0.71 -20.10
N MET A 58 -19.30 -0.10 -19.42
CA MET A 58 -19.55 -1.49 -19.82
C MET A 58 -20.31 -1.57 -21.14
N HIS A 59 -21.29 -0.71 -21.36
CA HIS A 59 -22.02 -0.61 -22.62
C HIS A 59 -21.10 -0.17 -23.76
N LEU A 60 -20.31 0.89 -23.56
CA LEU A 60 -19.32 1.36 -24.52
C LEU A 60 -18.38 0.22 -24.96
N LEU A 61 -17.86 -0.55 -24.01
CA LEU A 61 -16.99 -1.68 -24.35
C LEU A 61 -17.74 -2.86 -24.96
N SER A 62 -19.02 -3.05 -24.63
CA SER A 62 -19.86 -4.06 -25.28
C SER A 62 -20.03 -3.76 -26.78
N GLU A 63 -20.22 -2.50 -27.15
CA GLU A 63 -20.30 -2.06 -28.56
C GLU A 63 -18.98 -2.26 -29.32
N CYS A 64 -17.85 -2.28 -28.62
CA CYS A 64 -16.52 -2.48 -29.21
C CYS A 64 -16.12 -3.96 -29.40
N ILE A 65 -16.91 -4.92 -28.91
CA ILE A 65 -16.59 -6.35 -29.02
C ILE A 65 -17.18 -6.89 -30.33
N GLU A 66 -16.35 -6.94 -31.37
CA GLU A 66 -16.68 -7.62 -32.63
C GLU A 66 -16.67 -9.15 -32.41
N ASN A 67 -17.74 -9.83 -32.80
CA ASN A 67 -17.81 -11.28 -32.79
C ASN A 67 -17.58 -11.86 -34.19
N SER A 68 -16.86 -12.98 -34.25
CA SER A 68 -16.58 -13.79 -35.44
C SER A 68 -17.83 -14.43 -36.09
N GLU A 69 -19.01 -14.32 -35.47
CA GLU A 69 -20.26 -14.98 -35.89
C GLU A 69 -21.43 -14.00 -36.18
N GLY A 70 -21.18 -12.68 -36.23
CA GLY A 70 -22.17 -11.70 -36.72
C GLY A 70 -23.27 -11.26 -35.74
N HIS A 71 -23.28 -11.76 -34.50
CA HIS A 71 -24.15 -11.24 -33.43
C HIS A 71 -23.31 -10.61 -32.31
N PRO A 72 -23.48 -9.30 -31.98
CA PRO A 72 -22.74 -8.67 -30.90
C PRO A 72 -23.12 -9.35 -29.57
N LYS A 73 -22.11 -9.79 -28.80
CA LYS A 73 -22.33 -10.30 -27.44
C LYS A 73 -22.01 -9.19 -26.46
N THR A 74 -22.96 -8.85 -25.60
CA THR A 74 -22.71 -7.84 -24.56
C THR A 74 -21.72 -8.38 -23.52
N VAL A 75 -21.02 -7.49 -22.81
CA VAL A 75 -20.14 -7.91 -21.70
C VAL A 75 -20.92 -8.72 -20.65
N GLN A 76 -22.22 -8.42 -20.45
CA GLN A 76 -23.09 -9.19 -19.56
C GLN A 76 -23.38 -10.61 -20.08
N GLU A 77 -23.52 -10.80 -21.38
CA GLU A 77 -23.68 -12.13 -21.97
C GLU A 77 -22.39 -12.94 -21.86
N LEU A 78 -21.23 -12.31 -22.09
CA LEU A 78 -19.93 -12.94 -21.87
C LEU A 78 -19.76 -13.38 -20.40
N LEU A 79 -20.19 -12.53 -19.45
CA LEU A 79 -20.23 -12.87 -18.03
C LEU A 79 -21.16 -14.06 -17.75
N THR A 80 -22.30 -14.14 -18.43
CA THR A 80 -23.30 -15.20 -18.25
C THR A 80 -22.78 -16.54 -18.76
N LEU A 81 -22.14 -16.55 -19.93
CA LEU A 81 -21.50 -17.74 -20.53
C LEU A 81 -20.31 -18.25 -19.72
N HIS A 82 -19.62 -17.38 -18.98
CA HIS A 82 -18.47 -17.80 -18.20
C HIS A 82 -18.87 -18.65 -16.99
N SER A 83 -18.49 -19.93 -16.97
CA SER A 83 -18.72 -20.80 -15.82
C SER A 83 -17.80 -20.40 -14.66
N VAL A 84 -18.34 -19.77 -13.62
CA VAL A 84 -17.51 -19.36 -12.48
C VAL A 84 -17.45 -20.47 -11.43
N GLN A 85 -16.28 -21.08 -11.25
CA GLN A 85 -16.06 -22.06 -10.19
C GLN A 85 -15.81 -21.35 -8.85
N ARG A 86 -16.26 -21.92 -7.72
CA ARG A 86 -15.99 -21.35 -6.37
C ARG A 86 -14.49 -21.08 -6.12
N LYS A 87 -13.60 -21.89 -6.70
CA LYS A 87 -12.14 -21.70 -6.61
C LYS A 87 -11.65 -20.40 -7.25
N GLN A 88 -12.38 -19.87 -8.25
CA GLN A 88 -12.05 -18.62 -8.91
C GLN A 88 -12.41 -17.40 -8.05
N LYS A 89 -13.31 -17.52 -7.05
CA LYS A 89 -13.65 -16.41 -6.14
C LYS A 89 -12.43 -15.77 -5.51
N ARG A 90 -11.52 -16.61 -5.01
CA ARG A 90 -10.28 -16.15 -4.38
C ARG A 90 -9.41 -15.39 -5.38
N GLN A 91 -9.23 -15.93 -6.58
CA GLN A 91 -8.45 -15.27 -7.64
C GLN A 91 -9.06 -13.93 -8.06
N ILE A 92 -10.39 -13.82 -8.10
CA ILE A 92 -11.10 -12.58 -8.41
C ILE A 92 -10.92 -11.57 -7.27
N LEU A 93 -11.03 -12.01 -6.02
CA LEU A 93 -10.79 -11.16 -4.84
C LEU A 93 -9.33 -10.72 -4.73
N ASP A 94 -8.36 -11.56 -5.09
CA ASP A 94 -6.94 -11.19 -5.09
C ASP A 94 -6.64 -10.14 -6.17
N ARG A 95 -7.37 -10.16 -7.30
CA ARG A 95 -7.31 -9.08 -8.31
C ARG A 95 -7.96 -7.79 -7.82
N MET A 96 -9.09 -7.90 -7.11
CA MET A 96 -9.70 -6.75 -6.45
C MET A 96 -8.75 -6.14 -5.43
N ASP A 97 -8.08 -6.98 -4.64
CA ASP A 97 -7.08 -6.55 -3.66
C ASP A 97 -5.93 -5.80 -4.34
N PHE A 98 -5.44 -6.30 -5.48
CA PHE A 98 -4.45 -5.60 -6.28
C PHE A 98 -4.94 -4.19 -6.70
N ILE A 99 -6.18 -4.06 -7.18
CA ILE A 99 -6.75 -2.77 -7.59
C ILE A 99 -6.91 -1.85 -6.38
N ALA A 100 -7.40 -2.35 -5.24
CA ALA A 100 -7.53 -1.56 -4.02
C ALA A 100 -6.16 -1.05 -3.53
N ASN A 101 -5.14 -1.92 -3.52
CA ASN A 101 -3.77 -1.55 -3.17
C ASN A 101 -3.17 -0.51 -4.14
N PHE A 102 -3.52 -0.58 -5.43
CA PHE A 102 -3.12 0.42 -6.43
C PHE A 102 -3.79 1.79 -6.18
N ILE A 103 -5.05 1.79 -5.76
CA ILE A 103 -5.77 3.02 -5.42
C ILE A 103 -5.09 3.77 -4.26
N VAL A 104 -4.57 3.04 -3.27
CA VAL A 104 -3.99 3.59 -2.02
C VAL A 104 -2.46 3.63 -1.98
N GLY A 105 -1.77 3.11 -3.01
CA GLY A 105 -0.30 3.05 -3.06
C GLY A 105 0.35 2.21 -1.96
N HIS A 106 -0.27 1.09 -1.57
CA HIS A 106 0.31 0.23 -0.54
C HIS A 106 1.49 -0.60 -1.12
N ASN A 107 2.64 -0.51 -0.46
CA ASN A 107 3.99 -0.98 -0.87
C ASN A 107 4.14 -2.42 -1.40
N ARG A 108 3.11 -3.28 -1.32
CA ARG A 108 3.21 -4.66 -1.83
C ARG A 108 3.18 -4.75 -3.36
N TYR A 109 2.66 -3.75 -4.06
CA TYR A 109 2.39 -3.85 -5.50
C TYR A 109 2.83 -2.63 -6.32
N SER A 110 2.83 -1.43 -5.74
CA SER A 110 3.28 -0.20 -6.39
C SER A 110 3.53 0.88 -5.34
N LYS A 111 4.48 1.79 -5.61
CA LYS A 111 4.63 3.05 -4.84
C LYS A 111 3.66 4.14 -5.30
N PHE A 112 2.89 3.88 -6.37
CA PHE A 112 1.92 4.81 -6.91
C PHE A 112 0.60 4.73 -6.14
N SER A 113 0.16 5.85 -5.58
CA SER A 113 -1.16 6.04 -5.00
C SER A 113 -2.02 6.86 -5.95
N LEU A 114 -3.14 6.30 -6.40
CA LEU A 114 -4.10 7.02 -7.24
C LEU A 114 -4.80 8.13 -6.47
N ILE A 115 -5.14 7.89 -5.19
CA ILE A 115 -5.76 8.90 -4.33
C ILE A 115 -4.83 10.10 -4.15
N ASP A 116 -3.51 9.88 -3.97
CA ASP A 116 -2.55 10.98 -3.81
C ASP A 116 -2.48 11.89 -5.04
N GLN A 117 -2.85 11.40 -6.23
CA GLN A 117 -2.91 12.22 -7.44
C GLN A 117 -4.01 13.28 -7.37
N VAL A 118 -5.04 13.13 -6.53
CA VAL A 118 -6.13 14.11 -6.42
C VAL A 118 -5.61 15.49 -6.02
N ASN A 119 -4.68 15.56 -5.07
CA ASN A 119 -4.07 16.82 -4.67
C ASN A 119 -3.34 17.47 -5.85
N GLN A 120 -2.58 16.69 -6.63
CA GLN A 120 -1.87 17.19 -7.81
C GLN A 120 -2.84 17.63 -8.91
N LEU A 121 -3.94 16.90 -9.13
CA LEU A 121 -4.96 17.28 -10.11
C LEU A 121 -5.70 18.57 -9.74
N CYS A 122 -5.75 18.89 -8.45
CA CYS A 122 -6.39 20.11 -7.95
C CYS A 122 -5.40 21.28 -7.77
N LEU A 123 -4.09 21.03 -7.95
CA LEU A 123 -3.01 22.00 -7.77
C LEU A 123 -2.25 22.16 -9.10
N GLY A 124 -2.31 23.35 -9.71
CA GLY A 124 -1.55 23.64 -10.93
C GLY A 124 -2.21 24.70 -11.79
N GLU A 125 -1.57 25.06 -12.90
CA GLU A 125 -2.07 26.05 -13.86
C GLU A 125 -3.35 25.59 -14.58
N GLN A 126 -3.53 24.27 -14.74
CA GLN A 126 -4.70 23.66 -15.37
C GLN A 126 -5.25 22.53 -14.49
N PRO A 127 -6.04 22.85 -13.44
CA PRO A 127 -6.60 21.82 -12.57
C PRO A 127 -7.63 20.96 -13.32
N ASN A 128 -7.63 19.66 -13.03
CA ASN A 128 -8.55 18.69 -13.61
C ASN A 128 -9.49 18.11 -12.54
N PHE A 129 -10.47 18.91 -12.14
CA PHE A 129 -11.41 18.57 -11.08
C PHE A 129 -12.32 17.39 -11.42
N LEU A 130 -12.66 17.19 -12.70
CA LEU A 130 -13.48 16.04 -13.13
C LEU A 130 -12.75 14.72 -12.89
N LEU A 131 -11.45 14.70 -13.15
CA LEU A 131 -10.64 13.51 -12.91
C LEU A 131 -10.45 13.25 -11.42
N ALA A 132 -10.25 14.31 -10.63
CA ALA A 132 -10.22 14.24 -9.17
C ALA A 132 -11.54 13.68 -8.60
N GLU A 133 -12.70 14.16 -9.08
CA GLU A 133 -14.02 13.66 -8.70
C GLU A 133 -14.15 12.16 -8.95
N ARG A 134 -13.74 11.69 -10.13
CA ARG A 134 -13.76 10.25 -10.48
C ARG A 134 -12.91 9.42 -9.51
N ILE A 135 -11.71 9.86 -9.16
CA ILE A 135 -10.85 9.15 -8.21
C ILE A 135 -11.50 9.08 -6.82
N VAL A 136 -12.06 10.19 -6.33
CA VAL A 136 -12.68 10.23 -5.00
C VAL A 136 -13.93 9.34 -4.95
N VAL A 137 -14.77 9.38 -5.99
CA VAL A 137 -15.95 8.51 -6.12
C VAL A 137 -15.54 7.04 -6.20
N LEU A 138 -14.52 6.72 -6.99
CA LEU A 138 -13.96 5.38 -7.11
C LEU A 138 -13.53 4.83 -5.74
N SER A 139 -12.79 5.62 -4.96
CA SER A 139 -12.35 5.24 -3.61
C SER A 139 -13.52 5.05 -2.63
N ALA A 140 -14.54 5.89 -2.71
CA ALA A 140 -15.74 5.74 -1.89
C ALA A 140 -16.54 4.47 -2.26
N LEU A 141 -16.63 4.13 -3.55
CA LEU A 141 -17.24 2.87 -3.98
C LEU A 141 -16.47 1.64 -3.51
N VAL A 142 -15.13 1.69 -3.47
CA VAL A 142 -14.32 0.62 -2.87
C VAL A 142 -14.70 0.40 -1.41
N LEU A 143 -14.86 1.47 -0.62
CA LEU A 143 -15.33 1.38 0.77
C LEU A 143 -16.72 0.74 0.85
N LEU A 144 -17.71 1.24 0.09
CA LEU A 144 -19.08 0.72 0.14
C LEU A 144 -19.21 -0.78 -0.19
N ASN A 145 -18.23 -1.33 -0.90
CA ASN A 145 -18.21 -2.73 -1.31
C ASN A 145 -17.46 -3.67 -0.35
N ILE A 146 -16.89 -3.15 0.76
CA ILE A 146 -16.26 -3.97 1.81
C ILE A 146 -17.31 -4.79 2.59
N PRO A 147 -18.40 -4.21 3.15
CA PRO A 147 -19.43 -4.97 3.87
C PRO A 147 -19.99 -6.16 3.11
N GLY A 148 -20.10 -6.01 1.78
CA GLY A 148 -20.62 -7.05 0.91
C GLY A 148 -19.62 -8.16 0.56
N GLN A 149 -18.40 -8.10 1.10
CA GLN A 149 -17.27 -8.99 0.79
C GLN A 149 -16.92 -8.98 -0.71
N TYR A 150 -17.14 -7.83 -1.36
CA TYR A 150 -16.70 -7.57 -2.74
C TYR A 150 -15.28 -6.99 -2.75
N VAL A 151 -14.84 -6.42 -1.63
CA VAL A 151 -13.47 -5.96 -1.32
C VAL A 151 -13.08 -6.56 0.03
N TYR A 152 -11.79 -6.84 0.26
CA TYR A 152 -11.34 -7.35 1.56
C TYR A 152 -11.37 -6.27 2.66
N ASP A 153 -11.78 -6.67 3.86
CA ASP A 153 -11.90 -5.79 5.04
C ASP A 153 -10.61 -5.03 5.39
N HIS A 154 -9.44 -5.64 5.15
CA HIS A 154 -8.15 -5.01 5.46
C HIS A 154 -7.82 -3.80 4.56
N GLN A 155 -8.58 -3.57 3.49
CA GLN A 155 -8.44 -2.41 2.61
C GLN A 155 -9.16 -1.17 3.14
N GLU A 156 -10.03 -1.32 4.15
CA GLU A 156 -10.80 -0.23 4.76
C GLU A 156 -9.88 0.91 5.26
N VAL A 157 -8.92 0.54 6.10
CA VAL A 157 -8.01 1.48 6.77
C VAL A 157 -7.10 2.21 5.79
N PRO A 158 -6.39 1.53 4.86
CA PRO A 158 -5.59 2.21 3.85
C PRO A 158 -6.40 3.22 3.02
N VAL A 159 -7.59 2.84 2.53
CA VAL A 159 -8.40 3.74 1.69
C VAL A 159 -8.83 4.97 2.47
N ARG A 160 -9.31 4.80 3.71
CA ARG A 160 -9.68 5.94 4.57
C ARG A 160 -8.49 6.84 4.85
N ARG A 161 -7.33 6.27 5.17
CA ARG A 161 -6.13 7.05 5.46
C ARG A 161 -5.73 7.93 4.28
N GLU A 162 -5.70 7.39 3.07
CA GLU A 162 -5.36 8.18 1.88
C GLU A 162 -6.42 9.26 1.57
N LEU A 163 -7.71 8.94 1.70
CA LEU A 163 -8.79 9.94 1.56
C LEU A 163 -8.66 11.08 2.60
N PHE A 164 -8.18 10.78 3.80
CA PHE A 164 -8.00 11.77 4.85
C PHE A 164 -6.87 12.78 4.55
N LYS A 165 -5.87 12.38 3.74
CA LYS A 165 -4.77 13.25 3.30
C LYS A 165 -5.16 14.23 2.19
N LEU A 166 -6.36 14.12 1.62
CA LEU A 166 -6.79 15.01 0.53
C LEU A 166 -6.98 16.44 1.06
N HIS A 167 -6.39 17.43 0.40
CA HIS A 167 -6.49 18.82 0.79
C HIS A 167 -7.67 19.48 0.09
N VAL A 168 -8.50 20.18 0.86
CA VAL A 168 -9.57 21.03 0.31
C VAL A 168 -9.01 22.43 0.16
N THR A 169 -8.89 22.90 -1.08
CA THR A 169 -8.37 24.23 -1.40
C THR A 169 -9.51 25.18 -1.79
N LYS A 170 -9.27 26.49 -1.69
CA LYS A 170 -10.26 27.52 -2.05
C LYS A 170 -10.62 27.53 -3.55
N VAL A 171 -9.75 26.98 -4.40
CA VAL A 171 -9.91 26.94 -5.86
C VAL A 171 -10.78 25.75 -6.30
N MET A 172 -10.94 24.76 -5.43
CA MET A 172 -11.71 23.55 -5.72
C MET A 172 -13.20 23.86 -5.84
N PRO A 173 -13.92 23.24 -6.80
CA PRO A 173 -15.37 23.36 -6.89
C PRO A 173 -16.05 22.94 -5.59
N ALA A 174 -17.04 23.72 -5.14
CA ALA A 174 -17.73 23.48 -3.86
C ALA A 174 -18.25 22.04 -3.73
N ARG A 175 -18.72 21.43 -4.83
CA ARG A 175 -19.20 20.04 -4.83
C ARG A 175 -18.10 19.03 -4.48
N LEU A 176 -16.89 19.17 -5.03
CA LEU A 176 -15.77 18.28 -4.76
C LEU A 176 -15.23 18.52 -3.34
N ALA A 177 -15.18 19.78 -2.91
CA ALA A 177 -14.84 20.14 -1.54
C ALA A 177 -15.82 19.52 -0.52
N LEU A 178 -17.12 19.56 -0.81
CA LEU A 178 -18.15 18.93 0.03
C LEU A 178 -18.06 17.41 0.01
N LEU A 179 -17.80 16.79 -1.15
CA LEU A 179 -17.58 15.34 -1.27
C LEU A 179 -16.41 14.89 -0.38
N ILE A 180 -15.24 15.50 -0.54
CA ILE A 180 -14.04 15.17 0.24
C ILE A 180 -14.30 15.42 1.74
N SER A 181 -14.87 16.57 2.09
CA SER A 181 -15.16 16.91 3.49
C SER A 181 -16.17 15.96 4.13
N GLY A 182 -17.19 15.57 3.38
CA GLY A 182 -18.20 14.60 3.81
C GLY A 182 -17.59 13.23 4.04
N LEU A 183 -16.77 12.74 3.10
CA LEU A 183 -16.09 11.45 3.24
C LEU A 183 -15.12 11.41 4.42
N LYS A 184 -14.42 12.51 4.73
CA LYS A 184 -13.57 12.61 5.92
C LYS A 184 -14.35 12.51 7.23
N LYS A 185 -15.55 13.10 7.28
CA LYS A 185 -16.44 13.10 8.45
C LYS A 185 -17.27 11.82 8.59
N ALA A 186 -17.30 10.98 7.55
CA ALA A 186 -18.09 9.75 7.56
C ALA A 186 -17.59 8.77 8.64
N SER A 187 -18.47 8.42 9.57
CA SER A 187 -18.21 7.53 10.70
C SER A 187 -18.54 6.06 10.38
N GLY A 188 -19.35 5.82 9.36
CA GLY A 188 -19.71 4.49 8.87
C GLY A 188 -19.92 4.42 7.36
N TYR A 189 -20.13 3.21 6.85
CA TYR A 189 -20.42 2.96 5.44
C TYR A 189 -21.72 3.64 4.98
N HIS A 190 -22.69 3.76 5.89
CA HIS A 190 -23.93 4.48 5.67
C HIS A 190 -23.70 5.97 5.35
N ASP A 191 -22.82 6.64 6.12
CA ASP A 191 -22.47 8.04 5.90
C ASP A 191 -21.75 8.24 4.56
N VAL A 192 -20.88 7.30 4.18
CA VAL A 192 -20.22 7.32 2.86
C VAL A 192 -21.26 7.26 1.74
N ALA A 193 -22.27 6.39 1.86
CA ALA A 193 -23.34 6.31 0.88
C ALA A 193 -24.19 7.58 0.84
N ALA A 194 -24.50 8.17 2.00
CA ALA A 194 -25.23 9.44 2.12
C ALA A 194 -24.51 10.58 1.38
N VAL A 195 -23.19 10.69 1.60
CA VAL A 195 -22.34 11.69 0.94
C VAL A 195 -22.33 11.51 -0.58
N LEU A 196 -22.23 10.27 -1.07
CA LEU A 196 -22.28 9.99 -2.50
C LEU A 196 -23.66 10.28 -3.11
N LEU A 197 -24.75 9.91 -2.43
CA LEU A 197 -26.11 10.21 -2.87
C LEU A 197 -26.35 11.72 -2.98
N GLU A 198 -25.91 12.50 -1.97
CA GLU A 198 -26.00 13.96 -2.00
C GLU A 198 -25.15 14.55 -3.14
N PHE A 199 -23.94 14.03 -3.35
CA PHE A 199 -23.06 14.45 -4.45
C PHE A 199 -23.71 14.24 -5.82
N PHE A 200 -24.27 13.05 -6.07
CA PHE A 200 -24.94 12.74 -7.33
C PHE A 200 -26.23 13.51 -7.54
N HIS A 201 -27.00 13.74 -6.48
CA HIS A 201 -28.19 14.58 -6.53
C HIS A 201 -27.87 16.00 -7.02
N LYS A 202 -26.74 16.58 -6.55
CA LYS A 202 -26.27 17.90 -6.99
C LYS A 202 -25.71 17.91 -8.42
N GLN A 203 -25.19 16.78 -8.90
CA GLN A 203 -24.59 16.67 -10.24
C GLN A 203 -25.66 16.47 -11.33
N GLY A 204 -26.75 15.76 -11.02
CA GLY A 204 -27.86 15.50 -11.94
C GLY A 204 -27.58 14.53 -13.08
N SER A 205 -26.33 14.10 -13.29
CA SER A 205 -25.90 13.24 -14.40
C SER A 205 -25.58 11.80 -14.00
N ASP A 206 -25.35 11.52 -12.72
CA ASP A 206 -25.02 10.19 -12.20
C ASP A 206 -25.95 9.78 -11.06
N ARG A 207 -26.00 8.48 -10.77
CA ARG A 207 -26.80 7.88 -9.68
C ARG A 207 -26.03 6.76 -9.02
N LEU A 208 -26.19 6.61 -7.70
CA LEU A 208 -25.72 5.42 -6.98
C LEU A 208 -26.66 4.25 -7.28
N ILE A 209 -26.10 3.11 -7.67
CA ILE A 209 -26.81 1.92 -8.10
C ILE A 209 -26.36 0.73 -7.26
N THR A 210 -27.31 -0.13 -6.90
CA THR A 210 -27.04 -1.47 -6.37
C THR A 210 -27.21 -2.52 -7.46
N GLY A 211 -26.25 -3.43 -7.56
CA GLY A 211 -26.32 -4.62 -8.40
C GLY A 211 -26.68 -5.86 -7.60
N GLN A 212 -27.70 -6.59 -8.05
CA GLN A 212 -28.14 -7.86 -7.46
C GLN A 212 -28.13 -8.97 -8.52
N CYS A 213 -27.48 -10.10 -8.22
CA CYS A 213 -27.51 -11.24 -9.10
C CYS A 213 -28.86 -11.99 -9.00
N LEU A 214 -29.50 -12.26 -10.14
CA LEU A 214 -30.72 -13.04 -10.29
C LEU A 214 -30.45 -14.46 -10.83
N GLN A 215 -31.44 -15.34 -10.62
CA GLN A 215 -31.44 -16.73 -11.08
C GLN A 215 -31.79 -16.90 -12.58
N GLN A 216 -31.98 -15.81 -13.33
CA GLN A 216 -32.42 -15.86 -14.73
C GLN A 216 -31.27 -16.17 -15.71
N GLN A 217 -31.58 -16.89 -16.80
CA GLN A 217 -30.61 -17.43 -17.75
C GLN A 217 -30.00 -16.39 -18.71
N ASN A 218 -30.67 -15.26 -18.95
CA ASN A 218 -30.26 -14.31 -20.00
C ASN A 218 -29.59 -13.04 -19.47
N TYR A 219 -29.92 -12.61 -18.26
CA TYR A 219 -29.27 -11.48 -17.58
C TYR A 219 -29.13 -11.81 -16.10
N SER A 220 -27.91 -12.13 -15.66
CA SER A 220 -27.71 -12.58 -14.30
C SER A 220 -27.66 -11.44 -13.29
N VAL A 221 -27.60 -10.16 -13.67
CA VAL A 221 -27.52 -9.03 -12.73
C VAL A 221 -28.59 -7.99 -13.04
N GLN A 222 -29.40 -7.67 -12.03
CA GLN A 222 -30.32 -6.54 -12.05
C GLN A 222 -29.73 -5.34 -11.32
N PHE A 223 -30.02 -4.16 -11.85
CA PHE A 223 -29.57 -2.89 -11.33
C PHE A 223 -30.77 -2.10 -10.82
N HIS A 224 -30.63 -1.57 -9.61
CA HIS A 224 -31.63 -0.71 -9.00
C HIS A 224 -30.95 0.54 -8.46
N GLU A 225 -31.61 1.68 -8.59
CA GLU A 225 -31.16 2.91 -7.92
C GLU A 225 -31.12 2.66 -6.41
N ALA A 226 -29.98 2.94 -5.79
CA ALA A 226 -29.75 2.67 -4.39
C ALA A 226 -30.67 3.55 -3.54
N LYS A 227 -31.49 2.95 -2.68
CA LYS A 227 -32.24 3.72 -1.68
C LYS A 227 -31.41 3.84 -0.42
N PHE A 228 -31.67 4.91 0.33
CA PHE A 228 -31.01 5.14 1.61
C PHE A 228 -31.20 3.99 2.61
N SER A 229 -32.35 3.30 2.54
CA SER A 229 -32.66 2.10 3.32
C SER A 229 -31.77 0.90 3.01
N ASP A 230 -31.14 0.88 1.85
CA ASP A 230 -30.39 -0.27 1.35
C ASP A 230 -28.92 -0.21 1.80
N CYS A 231 -28.47 0.96 2.31
CA CYS A 231 -27.09 1.26 2.66
C CYS A 231 -26.63 0.53 3.94
N PRO A 232 -25.35 0.07 4.01
CA PRO A 232 -24.88 -0.72 5.14
C PRO A 232 -24.75 0.15 6.39
N SER A 233 -25.45 -0.19 7.48
CA SER A 233 -25.40 0.53 8.76
C SER A 233 -24.18 0.20 9.63
N LEU A 234 -23.10 -0.31 9.02
CA LEU A 234 -21.90 -0.72 9.73
C LEU A 234 -21.00 0.49 9.98
N ILE A 235 -20.41 0.53 11.18
CA ILE A 235 -19.39 1.49 11.58
C ILE A 235 -18.05 0.98 11.04
N PHE A 236 -17.16 1.89 10.67
CA PHE A 236 -15.76 1.53 10.41
C PHE A 236 -15.12 0.93 11.68
N VAL A 237 -14.09 0.10 11.53
CA VAL A 237 -13.34 -0.43 12.68
C VAL A 237 -12.89 0.76 13.53
N ASP A 238 -13.13 0.68 14.84
CA ASP A 238 -12.85 1.72 15.85
C ASP A 238 -11.35 2.02 15.89
N MET A 239 -10.92 2.83 14.93
CA MET A 239 -9.57 3.30 14.74
C MET A 239 -9.66 4.80 14.74
N ASN A 240 -8.93 5.41 15.68
CA ASN A 240 -8.82 6.85 15.76
C ASN A 240 -7.89 7.36 14.64
N ILE A 241 -8.41 7.30 13.41
CA ILE A 241 -7.73 7.73 12.17
C ILE A 241 -7.39 9.22 12.27
N GLU A 242 -8.22 10.00 12.98
CA GLU A 242 -7.94 11.39 13.28
C GLU A 242 -6.67 11.53 14.13
N GLU A 243 -6.47 10.74 15.17
CA GLU A 243 -5.27 10.79 16.02
C GLU A 243 -4.00 10.34 15.28
N GLU A 244 -4.09 9.33 14.42
CA GLU A 244 -2.95 8.83 13.64
C GLU A 244 -2.59 9.76 12.45
N ALA A 245 -3.58 10.40 11.84
CA ALA A 245 -3.38 11.43 10.83
C ALA A 245 -2.94 12.76 11.44
N LEU A 246 -3.46 13.15 12.61
CA LEU A 246 -3.00 14.30 13.40
C LEU A 246 -1.54 14.15 13.80
N LYS A 247 -1.09 12.92 14.07
CA LYS A 247 0.33 12.64 14.37
C LYS A 247 1.25 12.91 13.17
N ILE A 248 0.78 12.62 11.96
CA ILE A 248 1.53 12.88 10.71
C ILE A 248 1.41 14.35 10.27
N LEU A 249 0.25 14.98 10.51
CA LEU A 249 0.02 16.40 10.22
C LEU A 249 0.77 17.32 11.20
N LYS A 250 0.88 16.93 12.47
CA LYS A 250 1.66 17.68 13.49
C LYS A 250 3.16 17.66 13.23
N ASP A 251 3.68 16.66 12.53
CA ASP A 251 5.07 16.65 12.05
C ASP A 251 5.29 17.57 10.83
N SER A 252 4.24 18.24 10.31
CA SER A 252 4.32 19.02 9.06
C SER A 252 3.85 20.47 9.11
N HIS A 253 3.35 20.97 10.25
CA HIS A 253 2.90 22.36 10.37
C HIS A 253 3.09 22.91 11.79
N GLU A 254 4.25 23.53 12.05
CA GLU A 254 4.30 24.70 12.92
C GLU A 254 3.77 25.89 12.09
N ASP A 255 2.68 26.52 12.52
CA ASP A 255 2.66 27.91 13.01
C ASP A 255 1.23 28.54 13.00
N GLN A 256 1.03 29.45 13.97
CA GLN A 256 -0.05 30.45 14.15
C GLN A 256 -1.35 30.07 14.88
N GLY A 257 -1.56 30.74 16.02
CA GLY A 257 -2.76 30.68 16.87
C GLY A 257 -3.61 31.95 16.88
N ILE A 258 -4.46 32.09 17.93
CA ILE A 258 -4.72 33.28 18.78
C ILE A 258 -6.04 33.11 19.59
N ASN A 259 -5.90 33.30 20.91
CA ASN A 259 -6.74 33.85 22.01
C ASN A 259 -8.28 33.79 22.08
N GLU A 260 -8.78 33.55 23.31
CA GLU A 260 -9.53 34.53 24.12
C GLU A 260 -9.50 34.17 25.64
N GLU A 261 -9.41 35.21 26.51
CA GLU A 261 -9.03 35.21 27.94
C GLU A 261 -10.09 34.65 28.93
N LEU A 262 -9.61 33.98 30.00
CA LEU A 262 -10.28 33.81 31.30
C LEU A 262 -9.21 33.81 32.42
N ASP A 263 -9.63 33.97 33.67
CA ASP A 263 -8.87 34.46 34.84
C ASP A 263 -7.65 33.61 35.30
N GLU A 264 -6.49 34.27 35.44
CA GLU A 264 -5.13 33.71 35.36
C GLU A 264 -4.74 32.76 36.53
N LYS A 265 -5.28 32.98 37.73
CA LYS A 265 -4.80 32.27 38.94
C LYS A 265 -5.52 30.96 39.26
N ASP A 266 -6.77 30.82 38.84
CA ASP A 266 -7.50 29.55 38.94
C ASP A 266 -7.18 28.62 37.76
N ILE A 267 -6.82 29.23 36.62
CA ILE A 267 -6.32 28.55 35.44
C ILE A 267 -4.98 27.88 35.73
N GLU A 268 -3.97 28.58 36.25
CA GLU A 268 -2.66 27.96 36.52
C GLU A 268 -2.73 26.73 37.45
N ARG A 269 -3.63 26.75 38.45
CA ARG A 269 -3.82 25.62 39.38
C ARG A 269 -4.57 24.44 38.74
N GLN A 270 -5.56 24.71 37.89
CA GLN A 270 -6.24 23.65 37.15
C GLN A 270 -5.39 23.13 36.00
N GLU A 271 -4.61 23.96 35.34
CA GLU A 271 -3.65 23.61 34.30
C GLU A 271 -2.53 22.74 34.85
N ALA A 272 -1.95 23.06 36.01
CA ALA A 272 -0.93 22.21 36.61
C ALA A 272 -1.47 20.82 37.01
N LYS A 273 -2.71 20.75 37.52
CA LYS A 273 -3.37 19.48 37.86
C LYS A 273 -3.77 18.68 36.62
N ARG A 274 -4.29 19.35 35.58
CA ARG A 274 -4.62 18.73 34.29
C ARG A 274 -3.36 18.24 33.61
N LYS A 275 -2.31 19.06 33.51
CA LYS A 275 -1.03 18.70 32.93
C LYS A 275 -0.40 17.48 33.61
N SER A 276 -0.44 17.39 34.94
CA SER A 276 0.05 16.20 35.66
C SER A 276 -0.80 14.96 35.44
N ALA A 277 -2.14 15.09 35.37
CA ALA A 277 -3.03 13.96 35.09
C ALA A 277 -2.94 13.52 33.62
N ASP A 278 -2.75 14.45 32.70
CA ASP A 278 -2.57 14.24 31.27
C ASP A 278 -1.22 13.59 30.98
N GLU A 279 -0.15 13.97 31.68
CA GLU A 279 1.15 13.29 31.61
C GLU A 279 1.09 11.85 32.13
N GLU A 280 0.36 11.60 33.23
CA GLU A 280 0.20 10.26 33.79
C GLU A 280 -0.69 9.36 32.91
N ASN A 281 -1.78 9.92 32.37
CA ASN A 281 -2.66 9.24 31.42
C ASN A 281 -1.93 8.99 30.09
N ALA A 282 -1.15 9.95 29.59
CA ALA A 282 -0.30 9.78 28.41
C ALA A 282 0.73 8.67 28.62
N ARG A 283 1.35 8.56 29.81
CA ARG A 283 2.26 7.45 30.13
C ARG A 283 1.56 6.10 30.19
N LYS A 284 0.41 5.99 30.88
CA LYS A 284 -0.36 4.74 30.98
C LYS A 284 -0.89 4.30 29.62
N PHE A 285 -1.33 5.26 28.80
CA PHE A 285 -1.81 5.04 27.45
C PHE A 285 -0.67 4.63 26.50
N ALA A 286 0.47 5.32 26.53
CA ALA A 286 1.67 4.95 25.78
C ALA A 286 2.14 3.54 26.14
N MET A 287 2.14 3.18 27.43
CA MET A 287 2.49 1.83 27.87
C MET A 287 1.51 0.77 27.35
N LYS A 288 0.21 1.06 27.35
CA LYS A 288 -0.83 0.16 26.82
C LYS A 288 -0.70 -0.01 25.29
N ILE A 289 -0.41 1.07 24.57
CA ILE A 289 -0.13 1.07 23.13
C ILE A 289 1.13 0.27 22.83
N ILE A 290 2.23 0.48 23.57
CA ILE A 290 3.47 -0.27 23.39
C ILE A 290 3.22 -1.77 23.61
N VAL A 291 2.46 -2.15 24.64
CA VAL A 291 2.13 -3.55 24.93
C VAL A 291 1.20 -4.16 23.87
N GLN A 292 0.20 -3.43 23.37
CA GLN A 292 -0.69 -3.89 22.29
C GLN A 292 0.03 -3.96 20.94
N PHE A 293 0.89 -2.99 20.63
CA PHE A 293 1.74 -2.97 19.44
C PHE A 293 2.72 -4.14 19.47
N LEU A 294 3.41 -4.38 20.59
CA LEU A 294 4.30 -5.53 20.72
C LEU A 294 3.54 -6.86 20.60
N LYS A 295 2.34 -6.99 21.19
CA LYS A 295 1.50 -8.19 21.03
C LYS A 295 1.01 -8.37 19.59
N GLY A 296 0.58 -7.30 18.92
CA GLY A 296 0.12 -7.28 17.54
C GLY A 296 1.23 -7.57 16.54
N VAL A 297 2.40 -6.95 16.70
CA VAL A 297 3.59 -7.15 15.87
C VAL A 297 4.17 -8.56 16.05
N VAL A 298 4.17 -9.10 17.27
CA VAL A 298 4.61 -10.49 17.53
C VAL A 298 3.62 -11.51 16.95
N MET A 299 2.30 -11.27 17.03
CA MET A 299 1.30 -12.17 16.41
C MET A 299 1.24 -12.05 14.88
N GLN A 300 1.25 -10.83 14.32
CA GLN A 300 1.27 -10.61 12.87
C GLN A 300 2.57 -11.10 12.24
N SER A 301 3.73 -10.88 12.87
CA SER A 301 5.00 -11.42 12.35
C SER A 301 5.04 -12.95 12.39
N ARG A 302 4.35 -13.61 13.34
CA ARG A 302 4.25 -15.08 13.40
C ARG A 302 3.25 -15.65 12.38
N LEU A 303 2.12 -14.98 12.17
CA LEU A 303 1.09 -15.41 11.21
C LEU A 303 1.51 -15.12 9.75
N GLN A 304 2.08 -13.94 9.47
CA GLN A 304 2.56 -13.59 8.13
C GLN A 304 3.77 -14.42 7.70
N LYS A 305 4.67 -14.78 8.62
CA LYS A 305 5.84 -15.63 8.29
C LYS A 305 5.45 -17.04 7.84
N LYS A 306 4.43 -17.67 8.45
CA LYS A 306 4.00 -19.01 8.04
C LYS A 306 3.31 -19.03 6.67
N THR A 307 2.47 -18.04 6.37
CA THR A 307 1.76 -17.93 5.07
C THR A 307 2.65 -17.45 3.94
N PHE A 308 3.62 -16.56 4.21
CA PHE A 308 4.57 -16.11 3.21
C PHE A 308 5.59 -17.20 2.84
N LEU A 309 6.08 -17.94 3.85
CA LEU A 309 6.96 -19.09 3.66
C LEU A 309 6.34 -20.13 2.73
N THR A 310 5.04 -20.44 2.91
CA THR A 310 4.34 -21.40 2.03
C THR A 310 4.15 -20.83 0.64
N PHE A 311 3.79 -19.55 0.51
CA PHE A 311 3.57 -18.91 -0.78
C PHE A 311 4.83 -18.86 -1.65
N GLU A 312 5.96 -18.40 -1.12
CA GLU A 312 7.21 -18.26 -1.90
C GLU A 312 7.77 -19.63 -2.32
N MET A 313 7.68 -20.61 -1.42
CA MET A 313 8.01 -22.01 -1.72
C MET A 313 7.09 -22.58 -2.80
N ASP A 314 5.78 -22.28 -2.73
CA ASP A 314 4.84 -22.76 -3.72
C ASP A 314 5.08 -22.11 -5.08
N GLU A 315 5.41 -20.82 -5.14
CA GLU A 315 5.75 -20.12 -6.39
C GLU A 315 7.08 -20.59 -7.00
N MET A 316 8.15 -20.71 -6.20
CA MET A 316 9.45 -21.20 -6.67
C MET A 316 9.33 -22.60 -7.28
N PHE A 317 8.55 -23.48 -6.64
CA PHE A 317 8.40 -24.86 -7.09
C PHE A 317 7.21 -25.09 -8.03
N ARG A 318 6.40 -24.05 -8.30
CA ARG A 318 5.22 -24.10 -9.18
C ARG A 318 5.51 -24.63 -10.60
N PRO A 319 6.62 -24.24 -11.26
CA PRO A 319 6.93 -24.72 -12.61
C PRO A 319 7.18 -26.24 -12.68
N TYR A 320 7.49 -26.88 -11.55
CA TYR A 320 7.84 -28.30 -11.47
C TYR A 320 6.61 -29.19 -11.27
N ALA A 321 5.57 -28.95 -12.07
CA ALA A 321 4.35 -29.74 -12.12
C ALA A 321 4.25 -30.53 -13.44
N VAL A 322 3.41 -31.57 -13.47
CA VAL A 322 3.12 -32.32 -14.71
C VAL A 322 2.05 -31.58 -15.50
N THR A 323 2.45 -30.95 -16.60
CA THR A 323 1.54 -30.24 -17.52
C THR A 323 1.07 -31.17 -18.64
N ASP A 324 0.20 -30.69 -19.54
CA ASP A 324 -0.26 -31.47 -20.71
C ASP A 324 0.85 -31.75 -21.72
N SER A 325 1.89 -30.92 -21.76
CA SER A 325 2.95 -30.97 -22.78
C SER A 325 4.31 -31.43 -22.26
N SER A 326 4.54 -31.35 -20.95
CA SER A 326 5.81 -31.77 -20.35
C SER A 326 5.71 -31.99 -18.85
N CYS A 327 6.61 -32.81 -18.34
CA CYS A 327 6.80 -32.98 -16.91
C CYS A 327 7.84 -31.98 -16.39
N GLY A 328 7.40 -31.01 -15.58
CA GLY A 328 8.29 -30.04 -14.93
C GLY A 328 9.36 -30.70 -14.05
N ILE A 329 9.07 -31.87 -13.46
CA ILE A 329 9.99 -32.55 -12.54
C ILE A 329 11.15 -33.22 -13.26
N CYS A 330 10.92 -33.92 -14.38
CA CYS A 330 11.98 -34.73 -15.01
C CYS A 330 12.41 -34.27 -16.41
N GLY A 331 11.84 -33.21 -16.97
CA GLY A 331 12.27 -32.72 -18.30
C GLY A 331 11.55 -33.34 -19.47
N VAL A 332 10.89 -34.48 -19.26
CA VAL A 332 10.31 -35.27 -20.35
C VAL A 332 9.15 -34.52 -21.01
N ALA A 333 9.24 -34.35 -22.33
CA ALA A 333 8.13 -33.91 -23.16
C ALA A 333 7.06 -35.01 -23.22
N LEU A 334 5.79 -34.63 -23.04
CA LEU A 334 4.66 -35.52 -23.20
C LEU A 334 4.09 -35.23 -24.59
N GLU A 335 4.32 -36.14 -25.53
CA GLU A 335 3.91 -35.97 -26.94
C GLU A 335 2.43 -35.58 -27.04
N ARG A 336 2.17 -34.46 -27.72
CA ARG A 336 0.86 -34.17 -28.31
C ARG A 336 0.86 -34.81 -29.68
N SER A 337 -0.02 -35.77 -29.92
CA SER A 337 -0.25 -36.24 -31.29
C SER A 337 -0.80 -35.07 -32.09
N GLU A 338 -0.09 -34.63 -33.14
CA GLU A 338 -0.50 -33.51 -34.02
C GLU A 338 -1.73 -33.83 -34.90
N SER A 339 -2.50 -34.86 -34.57
CA SER A 339 -3.74 -35.20 -35.28
C SER A 339 -4.89 -34.40 -34.71
N THR A 340 -5.42 -33.47 -35.53
CA THR A 340 -6.76 -32.86 -35.46
C THR A 340 -7.57 -33.10 -34.18
N VAL A 341 -7.66 -32.04 -33.38
CA VAL A 341 -8.44 -31.92 -32.13
C VAL A 341 -9.83 -32.52 -32.30
N SER A 342 -9.99 -33.75 -31.83
CA SER A 342 -11.27 -34.44 -31.67
C SER A 342 -11.56 -34.53 -30.16
N GLU A 343 -12.83 -34.52 -29.77
CA GLU A 343 -13.28 -34.59 -28.37
C GLU A 343 -12.73 -35.81 -27.58
N GLY A 344 -12.05 -36.76 -28.25
CA GLY A 344 -11.29 -37.85 -27.62
C GLY A 344 -9.88 -37.50 -27.08
N ASP A 345 -9.32 -36.32 -27.38
CA ASP A 345 -7.93 -35.99 -27.05
C ASP A 345 -7.65 -35.67 -25.57
N GLU A 346 -8.63 -35.15 -24.83
CA GLU A 346 -8.48 -34.92 -23.38
C GLU A 346 -8.25 -36.24 -22.62
N SER A 347 -8.93 -37.31 -23.05
CA SER A 347 -8.75 -38.64 -22.47
C SER A 347 -7.36 -39.21 -22.74
N ARG A 348 -6.78 -38.91 -23.92
CA ARG A 348 -5.45 -39.39 -24.32
C ARG A 348 -4.33 -38.67 -23.59
N SER A 349 -4.39 -37.34 -23.46
CA SER A 349 -3.41 -36.56 -22.69
C SER A 349 -3.37 -36.99 -21.22
N GLN A 350 -4.54 -37.18 -20.60
CA GLN A 350 -4.61 -37.70 -19.22
C GLN A 350 -4.03 -39.11 -19.09
N LEU A 351 -4.23 -39.97 -20.10
CA LEU A 351 -3.65 -41.31 -20.11
C LEU A 351 -2.12 -41.27 -20.22
N THR A 352 -1.56 -40.41 -21.08
CA THR A 352 -0.11 -40.22 -21.23
C THR A 352 0.51 -39.71 -19.93
N LYS A 353 -0.12 -38.72 -19.28
CA LYS A 353 0.30 -38.26 -17.93
C LYS A 353 0.28 -39.40 -16.91
N LYS A 354 -0.81 -40.17 -16.85
CA LYS A 354 -0.94 -41.30 -15.91
C LYS A 354 0.11 -42.38 -16.17
N LYS A 355 0.42 -42.69 -17.44
CA LYS A 355 1.49 -43.61 -17.80
C LYS A 355 2.85 -43.06 -17.38
N HIS A 356 3.14 -41.79 -17.68
CA HIS A 356 4.37 -41.12 -17.27
C HIS A 356 4.56 -41.14 -15.74
N CYS A 357 3.55 -40.77 -14.97
CA CYS A 357 3.62 -40.78 -13.50
C CYS A 357 3.82 -42.18 -12.90
N ARG A 358 3.64 -43.25 -13.68
CA ARG A 358 3.85 -44.64 -13.24
C ARG A 358 5.25 -45.17 -13.54
N THR A 359 6.04 -44.50 -14.39
CA THR A 359 7.39 -44.96 -14.74
C THR A 359 8.32 -44.92 -13.53
N SER A 360 9.30 -45.83 -13.50
CA SER A 360 10.34 -45.87 -12.46
C SER A 360 11.10 -44.54 -12.37
N ASP A 361 11.43 -43.98 -13.53
CA ASP A 361 12.28 -42.79 -13.62
C ASP A 361 11.56 -41.55 -13.11
N HIS A 362 10.26 -41.41 -13.40
CA HIS A 362 9.46 -40.32 -12.85
C HIS A 362 9.33 -40.45 -11.33
N LYS A 363 9.04 -41.65 -10.81
CA LYS A 363 8.92 -41.89 -9.37
C LYS A 363 10.21 -41.57 -8.63
N ASN A 364 11.36 -42.00 -9.18
CA ASN A 364 12.68 -41.70 -8.62
C ASN A 364 12.95 -40.18 -8.62
N ASN A 365 12.71 -39.50 -9.75
CA ASN A 365 12.87 -38.05 -9.84
C ASN A 365 11.91 -37.27 -8.93
N LEU A 366 10.67 -37.72 -8.78
CA LEU A 366 9.70 -37.13 -7.86
C LEU A 366 10.15 -37.26 -6.40
N GLN A 367 10.69 -38.41 -6.01
CA GLN A 367 11.24 -38.62 -4.67
C GLN A 367 12.46 -37.72 -4.42
N ASN A 368 13.38 -37.63 -5.40
CA ASN A 368 14.54 -36.75 -5.31
C ASN A 368 14.12 -35.27 -5.23
N PHE A 369 13.14 -34.86 -6.03
CA PHE A 369 12.56 -33.52 -6.00
C PHE A 369 11.91 -33.19 -4.64
N GLN A 370 11.12 -34.10 -4.07
CA GLN A 370 10.52 -33.92 -2.75
C GLN A 370 11.58 -33.80 -1.64
N THR A 371 12.65 -34.60 -1.75
CA THR A 371 13.78 -34.55 -0.83
C THR A 371 14.49 -33.20 -0.95
N PHE A 372 14.80 -32.76 -2.17
CA PHE A 372 15.37 -31.44 -2.45
C PHE A 372 14.50 -30.30 -1.90
N LYS A 373 13.19 -30.31 -2.19
CA LYS A 373 12.23 -29.31 -1.68
C LYS A 373 12.22 -29.26 -0.15
N THR A 374 12.26 -30.42 0.50
CA THR A 374 12.28 -30.52 1.98
C THR A 374 13.59 -29.98 2.55
N VAL A 375 14.74 -30.33 1.96
CA VAL A 375 16.05 -29.82 2.36
C VAL A 375 16.13 -28.31 2.20
N TYR A 376 15.70 -27.79 1.05
CA TYR A 376 15.68 -26.35 0.80
C TYR A 376 14.78 -25.61 1.80
N ALA A 377 13.55 -26.09 2.00
CA ALA A 377 12.61 -25.46 2.93
C ALA A 377 13.12 -25.45 4.38
N SER A 378 13.72 -26.57 4.84
CA SER A 378 14.12 -26.75 6.23
C SER A 378 15.47 -26.13 6.58
N LYS A 379 16.43 -26.14 5.66
CA LYS A 379 17.82 -25.73 5.94
C LYS A 379 18.23 -24.40 5.31
N VAL A 380 17.59 -24.00 4.21
CA VAL A 380 18.13 -22.95 3.33
C VAL A 380 17.25 -21.72 3.33
N HIS A 381 15.95 -21.90 3.04
CA HIS A 381 15.02 -20.79 2.78
C HIS A 381 15.06 -19.72 3.87
N HIS A 382 14.88 -20.11 5.14
CA HIS A 382 14.77 -19.15 6.24
C HIS A 382 16.04 -18.30 6.44
N GLN A 383 17.20 -18.96 6.44
CA GLN A 383 18.48 -18.29 6.63
C GLN A 383 18.86 -17.45 5.40
N ARG A 384 18.56 -17.92 4.18
CA ARG A 384 18.74 -17.14 2.96
C ARG A 384 17.94 -15.83 3.01
N GLU A 385 16.68 -15.91 3.40
CA GLU A 385 15.80 -14.74 3.55
C GLU A 385 16.31 -13.76 4.61
N GLU A 386 16.84 -14.27 5.72
CA GLU A 386 17.49 -13.44 6.75
C GLU A 386 18.68 -12.67 6.17
N ILE A 387 19.56 -13.36 5.43
CA ILE A 387 20.74 -12.76 4.80
C ILE A 387 20.34 -11.71 3.76
N LEU A 388 19.40 -12.02 2.86
CA LEU A 388 18.95 -11.07 1.84
C LEU A 388 18.29 -9.84 2.45
N ARG A 389 17.47 -10.02 3.49
CA ARG A 389 16.89 -8.89 4.23
C ARG A 389 17.98 -8.05 4.89
N PHE A 390 18.96 -8.68 5.52
CA PHE A 390 20.09 -7.97 6.13
C PHE A 390 20.82 -7.10 5.10
N LEU A 391 21.17 -7.66 3.94
CA LEU A 391 21.85 -6.93 2.86
C LEU A 391 21.02 -5.75 2.35
N SER A 392 19.70 -5.96 2.17
CA SER A 392 18.77 -4.90 1.75
C SER A 392 18.68 -3.76 2.77
N VAL A 393 18.49 -4.07 4.05
CA VAL A 393 18.38 -3.07 5.13
C VAL A 393 19.65 -2.22 5.25
N HIS A 394 20.82 -2.83 5.08
CA HIS A 394 22.11 -2.15 5.19
C HIS A 394 22.62 -1.61 3.85
N LYS A 395 21.79 -1.63 2.78
CA LYS A 395 22.15 -1.13 1.44
C LYS A 395 23.47 -1.72 0.92
N VAL A 396 23.69 -3.01 1.19
CA VAL A 396 24.85 -3.76 0.68
C VAL A 396 24.54 -4.16 -0.76
N VAL A 397 25.00 -3.32 -1.69
CA VAL A 397 24.86 -3.51 -3.13
C VAL A 397 26.20 -3.22 -3.80
N ASN A 398 26.37 -3.68 -5.04
CA ASN A 398 27.56 -3.35 -5.83
C ASN A 398 27.70 -1.82 -5.93
N ASN A 399 28.92 -1.32 -5.69
CA ASN A 399 29.25 0.11 -5.73
C ASN A 399 28.45 0.97 -4.73
N SER A 400 28.04 0.38 -3.59
CA SER A 400 27.34 1.14 -2.56
C SER A 400 28.21 2.29 -2.05
N PRO A 401 27.69 3.54 -2.01
CA PRO A 401 28.44 4.70 -1.52
C PRO A 401 28.75 4.61 -0.02
N VAL A 402 28.08 3.70 0.69
CA VAL A 402 28.29 3.38 2.11
C VAL A 402 29.63 2.66 2.31
N TYR A 403 30.00 1.79 1.38
CA TYR A 403 31.10 0.83 1.54
C TYR A 403 32.17 1.08 0.47
N LYS A 404 32.90 2.18 0.59
CA LYS A 404 33.83 2.65 -0.46
C LYS A 404 35.01 1.71 -0.74
N ASP A 405 35.47 0.94 0.24
CA ASP A 405 36.67 0.06 0.11
C ASP A 405 36.57 -1.26 0.89
N GLU A 406 35.37 -1.69 1.27
CA GLU A 406 35.26 -2.85 2.17
C GLU A 406 35.18 -4.19 1.41
N LEU A 407 36.31 -4.90 1.40
CA LEU A 407 36.47 -6.30 0.96
C LEU A 407 35.38 -7.24 1.53
N CYS A 408 34.77 -6.88 2.65
CA CYS A 408 33.72 -7.64 3.34
C CYS A 408 32.42 -7.71 2.50
N THR A 409 32.02 -6.62 1.84
CA THR A 409 30.78 -6.53 1.05
C THR A 409 30.91 -7.29 -0.27
N VAL A 410 32.08 -7.21 -0.90
CA VAL A 410 32.40 -7.97 -2.12
C VAL A 410 32.32 -9.48 -1.86
N LYS A 411 32.89 -9.94 -0.74
CA LYS A 411 32.86 -11.37 -0.36
C LYS A 411 31.44 -11.90 -0.16
N ILE A 412 30.59 -11.16 0.55
CA ILE A 412 29.21 -11.62 0.79
C ILE A 412 28.36 -11.57 -0.48
N LEU A 413 28.54 -10.55 -1.32
CA LEU A 413 27.82 -10.44 -2.60
C LEU A 413 28.24 -11.54 -3.59
N ASP A 414 29.54 -11.84 -3.69
CA ASP A 414 30.06 -12.97 -4.48
C ASP A 414 29.49 -14.31 -3.98
N ALA A 415 29.43 -14.51 -2.65
CA ALA A 415 28.84 -15.72 -2.08
C ALA A 415 27.33 -15.82 -2.36
N VAL A 416 26.59 -14.71 -2.32
CA VAL A 416 25.17 -14.67 -2.71
C VAL A 416 25.00 -15.04 -4.18
N GLN A 417 25.82 -14.47 -5.06
CA GLN A 417 25.77 -14.74 -6.49
C GLN A 417 26.10 -16.21 -6.81
N LYS A 418 27.14 -16.77 -6.17
CA LYS A 418 27.52 -18.19 -6.32
C LYS A 418 26.43 -19.13 -5.86
N PHE A 419 25.83 -18.87 -4.69
CA PHE A 419 24.70 -19.66 -4.21
C PHE A 419 23.49 -19.54 -5.16
N GLY A 420 23.16 -18.32 -5.61
CA GLY A 420 22.07 -18.08 -6.56
C GLY A 420 22.26 -18.85 -7.86
N SER A 421 23.46 -18.81 -8.42
CA SER A 421 23.82 -19.52 -9.66
C SER A 421 23.75 -21.04 -9.50
N SER A 422 24.24 -21.58 -8.38
CA SER A 422 24.15 -23.02 -8.08
C SER A 422 22.69 -23.47 -7.96
N LEU A 423 21.85 -22.70 -7.24
CA LEU A 423 20.43 -22.98 -7.11
C LEU A 423 19.70 -22.94 -8.47
N GLU A 424 19.95 -21.90 -9.27
CA GLU A 424 19.36 -21.74 -10.59
C GLU A 424 19.76 -22.88 -11.54
N ASN A 425 21.03 -23.29 -11.52
CA ASN A 425 21.52 -24.41 -12.31
C ASN A 425 20.80 -25.72 -11.95
N ILE A 426 20.60 -26.00 -10.66
CA ILE A 426 19.86 -27.20 -10.22
C ILE A 426 18.39 -27.13 -10.64
N LEU A 427 17.76 -25.97 -10.46
CA LEU A 427 16.38 -25.72 -10.85
C LEU A 427 16.17 -25.85 -12.37
N HIS A 428 17.12 -25.39 -13.19
CA HIS A 428 17.04 -25.43 -14.64
C HIS A 428 17.35 -26.83 -15.19
N SER A 429 18.44 -27.44 -14.73
CA SER A 429 18.87 -28.80 -15.14
C SER A 429 18.01 -29.92 -14.56
N ARG A 430 17.22 -29.62 -13.52
CA ARG A 430 16.38 -30.58 -12.77
C ARG A 430 17.22 -31.69 -12.12
N ASN A 431 18.48 -31.39 -11.80
CA ASN A 431 19.37 -32.31 -11.13
C ASN A 431 19.12 -32.31 -9.61
N TRP A 432 18.02 -32.96 -9.20
CA TRP A 432 17.56 -32.96 -7.80
C TRP A 432 18.52 -33.62 -6.81
N LEU A 433 19.46 -34.43 -7.30
CA LEU A 433 20.49 -35.08 -6.49
C LEU A 433 21.63 -34.13 -6.07
N SER A 434 21.77 -32.99 -6.74
CA SER A 434 22.74 -31.94 -6.39
C SER A 434 22.35 -31.11 -5.15
N SER A 435 21.52 -31.64 -4.24
CA SER A 435 21.20 -30.96 -2.98
C SER A 435 22.45 -30.66 -2.15
N GLN A 436 23.48 -31.53 -2.25
CA GLN A 436 24.73 -31.36 -1.52
C GLN A 436 25.54 -30.16 -2.03
N GLU A 437 25.64 -29.98 -3.35
CA GLU A 437 26.31 -28.85 -3.99
C GLU A 437 25.65 -27.52 -3.58
N MET A 438 24.31 -27.47 -3.59
CA MET A 438 23.54 -26.32 -3.13
C MET A 438 23.80 -26.01 -1.65
N LEU A 439 23.85 -27.04 -0.80
CA LEU A 439 24.15 -26.87 0.63
C LEU A 439 25.58 -26.38 0.88
N GLU A 440 26.56 -26.82 0.09
CA GLU A 440 27.96 -26.36 0.18
C GLU A 440 28.08 -24.88 -0.22
N ALA A 441 27.44 -24.48 -1.32
CA ALA A 441 27.35 -23.07 -1.71
C ALA A 441 26.64 -22.23 -0.63
N PHE A 442 25.56 -22.76 -0.04
CA PHE A 442 24.81 -22.09 1.01
C PHE A 442 25.59 -21.96 2.33
N ASN A 443 26.37 -22.98 2.69
CA ASN A 443 27.23 -22.95 3.87
C ASN A 443 28.34 -21.91 3.70
N THR A 444 28.89 -21.77 2.48
CA THR A 444 29.83 -20.70 2.14
C THR A 444 29.20 -19.33 2.34
N LEU A 445 27.99 -19.12 1.81
CA LEU A 445 27.22 -17.89 2.01
C LEU A 445 26.97 -17.59 3.50
N THR A 446 26.53 -18.58 4.26
CA THR A 446 26.23 -18.44 5.70
C THR A 446 27.49 -18.14 6.51
N LYS A 447 28.63 -18.72 6.13
CA LYS A 447 29.93 -18.39 6.72
C LYS A 447 30.33 -16.95 6.41
N CYS A 448 30.28 -16.54 5.14
CA CYS A 448 30.55 -15.16 4.73
C CYS A 448 29.64 -14.16 5.45
N TYR A 449 28.35 -14.47 5.62
CA TYR A 449 27.43 -13.64 6.38
C TYR A 449 27.87 -13.48 7.84
N ARG A 450 28.12 -14.58 8.55
CA ARG A 450 28.57 -14.54 9.96
C ARG A 450 29.88 -13.79 10.15
N ASP A 451 30.84 -13.99 9.25
CA ASP A 451 32.17 -13.39 9.36
C ASP A 451 32.15 -11.87 9.10
N ASN A 452 31.14 -11.33 8.42
CA ASN A 452 31.14 -9.94 7.95
C ASN A 452 29.96 -9.08 8.46
N CYS A 453 28.89 -9.67 9.02
CA CYS A 453 27.67 -8.92 9.33
C CYS A 453 27.86 -7.81 10.37
N ASP A 454 28.67 -8.01 11.40
CA ASP A 454 28.89 -7.00 12.44
C ASP A 454 29.72 -5.82 11.93
N HIS A 455 30.68 -6.09 11.04
CA HIS A 455 31.45 -5.03 10.38
C HIS A 455 30.55 -4.18 9.47
N ILE A 456 29.72 -4.83 8.65
CA ILE A 456 28.74 -4.15 7.77
C ILE A 456 27.76 -3.28 8.57
N LYS A 457 27.26 -3.79 9.70
CA LYS A 457 26.38 -3.01 10.61
C LYS A 457 27.10 -1.77 11.13
N LYS A 458 28.34 -1.92 11.60
CA LYS A 458 29.13 -0.82 12.15
C LYS A 458 29.36 0.27 11.10
N ALA A 459 29.82 -0.11 9.91
CA ALA A 459 30.05 0.81 8.80
C ALA A 459 28.75 1.52 8.36
N TYR A 460 27.62 0.82 8.34
CA TYR A 460 26.32 1.42 8.02
C TYR A 460 25.90 2.49 9.05
N VAL A 461 26.08 2.20 10.35
CA VAL A 461 25.76 3.16 11.42
C VAL A 461 26.67 4.39 11.33
N GLU A 462 27.96 4.21 11.08
CA GLU A 462 28.91 5.32 10.88
C GLU A 462 28.52 6.20 9.68
N TYR A 463 28.06 5.58 8.59
CA TYR A 463 27.54 6.31 7.43
C TYR A 463 26.27 7.12 7.76
N GLN A 464 25.31 6.54 8.50
CA GLN A 464 24.10 7.26 8.93
C GLN A 464 24.44 8.46 9.80
N GLN A 465 25.31 8.29 10.79
CA GLN A 465 25.77 9.38 11.65
C GLN A 465 26.50 10.47 10.88
N LYS A 466 27.28 10.12 9.85
CA LYS A 466 27.95 11.10 8.99
C LYS A 466 26.95 11.91 8.18
N GLY A 467 25.94 11.26 7.60
CA GLY A 467 24.86 11.96 6.86
C GLY A 467 24.07 12.92 7.74
N GLU A 468 23.76 12.53 8.97
CA GLU A 468 23.09 13.39 9.96
C GLU A 468 23.93 14.61 10.34
N ARG A 469 25.25 14.44 10.52
CA ARG A 469 26.18 15.55 10.78
C ARG A 469 26.31 16.50 9.60
N GLU A 470 26.38 15.97 8.38
CA GLU A 470 26.45 16.79 7.16
C GLU A 470 25.18 17.61 6.97
N HIS A 471 24.00 17.03 7.21
CA HIS A 471 22.73 17.77 7.23
C HIS A 471 22.70 18.85 8.31
N HIS A 472 23.09 18.52 9.55
CA HIS A 472 23.10 19.50 10.64
C HIS A 472 24.06 20.67 10.37
N ASN A 473 25.22 20.40 9.77
CA ASN A 473 26.17 21.43 9.37
C ASN A 473 25.65 22.30 8.21
N GLN A 474 24.91 21.72 7.25
CA GLN A 474 24.25 22.48 6.18
C GLN A 474 23.17 23.41 6.75
N ASP A 475 22.33 22.90 7.65
CA ASP A 475 21.28 23.70 8.29
C ASP A 475 21.87 24.85 9.13
N ALA A 476 22.98 24.59 9.84
CA ALA A 476 23.71 25.61 10.57
C ALA A 476 24.29 26.69 9.64
N ALA A 477 24.87 26.30 8.50
CA ALA A 477 25.42 27.23 7.52
C ALA A 477 24.32 28.07 6.83
N VAL A 478 23.17 27.47 6.53
CA VAL A 478 22.00 28.19 5.99
C VAL A 478 21.47 29.19 7.00
N LYS A 479 21.41 28.81 8.29
CA LYS A 479 20.98 29.72 9.35
C LYS A 479 21.93 30.90 9.53
N GLU A 480 23.24 30.68 9.44
CA GLU A 480 24.25 31.75 9.52
C GLU A 480 24.14 32.73 8.34
N LEU A 481 23.85 32.24 7.13
CA LEU A 481 23.61 33.09 5.95
C LEU A 481 22.33 33.94 6.13
N ILE A 482 21.26 33.37 6.67
CA ILE A 482 20.00 34.09 6.95
C ILE A 482 20.21 35.17 8.02
N GLU A 483 21.04 34.91 9.03
CA GLU A 483 21.36 35.91 10.06
C GLU A 483 22.25 37.04 9.52
N GLN A 484 23.12 36.78 8.53
CA GLN A 484 23.95 37.81 7.87
C GLN A 484 23.16 38.69 6.89
N ASP A 485 22.14 38.16 6.23
CA ASP A 485 21.26 38.91 5.31
C ASP A 485 20.10 39.62 6.02
N ARG A 486 20.03 39.58 7.35
CA ARG A 486 19.01 40.31 8.10
C ARG A 486 19.27 41.82 7.94
N PRO A 487 18.34 42.58 7.33
CA PRO A 487 18.55 44.01 7.10
C PRO A 487 18.81 44.68 8.45
N GLN A 488 19.96 45.33 8.57
CA GLN A 488 20.27 46.19 9.72
C GLN A 488 19.09 47.15 9.89
N GLU A 489 18.41 47.06 11.04
CA GLU A 489 17.35 47.97 11.41
C GLU A 489 17.83 49.40 11.15
N LEU A 490 17.08 50.09 10.27
CA LEU A 490 17.23 51.51 10.03
C LEU A 490 17.20 52.20 11.39
N VAL A 491 18.35 52.75 11.77
CA VAL A 491 18.51 53.65 12.91
C VAL A 491 17.39 54.69 12.81
N ASP A 492 16.49 54.67 13.80
CA ASP A 492 15.41 55.65 13.93
C ASP A 492 16.02 57.05 13.90
N ILE A 493 15.77 57.76 12.80
CA ILE A 493 16.09 59.18 12.67
C ILE A 493 15.07 59.93 13.52
N GLU A 494 15.52 60.41 14.68
CA GLU A 494 14.72 61.26 15.56
C GLU A 494 14.19 62.50 14.79
N PRO A 495 12.90 62.86 14.95
CA PRO A 495 12.35 64.04 14.31
C PRO A 495 12.79 65.32 15.02
N ILE A 496 13.42 66.19 14.23
CA ILE A 496 13.73 67.58 14.57
C ILE A 496 12.44 68.40 14.65
N ASN A 497 12.11 68.91 15.84
CA ASN A 497 11.42 70.19 16.07
C ASN A 497 11.53 70.53 17.58
N ALA A 498 12.33 71.51 17.98
CA ALA A 498 12.03 72.96 17.95
C ALA A 498 11.01 73.39 19.03
N GLY A 499 11.53 73.90 20.16
CA GLY A 499 10.97 75.07 20.83
C GLY A 499 10.49 74.93 22.29
N LYS A 500 11.36 75.34 23.23
CA LYS A 500 11.13 76.23 24.42
C LYS A 500 10.05 75.81 25.45
N GLU A 501 10.21 75.87 26.78
CA GLU A 501 11.14 76.55 27.70
C GLU A 501 10.93 75.95 29.14
N PRO A 502 11.59 76.42 30.23
CA PRO A 502 12.15 75.55 31.27
C PRO A 502 11.47 75.66 32.65
N SER A 503 11.64 74.65 33.50
CA SER A 503 11.62 74.81 34.97
C SER A 503 12.20 73.58 35.70
N ASP A 504 13.50 73.67 36.00
CA ASP A 504 14.17 73.51 37.32
C ASP A 504 13.79 72.37 38.33
N PRO A 505 14.64 72.07 39.34
CA PRO A 505 15.15 70.71 39.53
C PRO A 505 14.83 70.16 40.93
N ARG A 506 15.05 68.86 41.14
CA ARG A 506 15.66 68.28 42.35
C ARG A 506 15.42 66.78 42.43
N SER A 507 16.47 66.09 42.90
CA SER A 507 16.43 64.95 43.83
C SER A 507 17.12 63.68 43.32
N THR A 508 18.44 63.71 43.47
CA THR A 508 19.33 62.61 43.88
C THR A 508 18.69 61.50 44.72
N LYS A 509 19.02 60.23 44.41
CA LYS A 509 19.48 59.16 45.35
C LYS A 509 19.64 57.84 44.57
N GLN A 510 20.87 57.37 44.35
CA GLN A 510 21.64 56.45 45.21
C GLN A 510 21.20 54.97 45.18
N LYS A 511 22.10 54.16 44.60
CA LYS A 511 22.64 52.87 45.08
C LYS A 511 21.67 51.84 45.71
N LYS A 512 21.71 50.62 45.16
CA LYS A 512 22.12 49.44 45.94
C LYS A 512 22.58 48.26 45.07
N ASN A 513 23.86 47.94 45.22
CA ASN A 513 24.43 46.61 45.03
C ASN A 513 23.75 45.60 45.96
N THR A 514 23.53 44.38 45.50
CA THR A 514 23.67 43.21 46.37
C THR A 514 24.22 42.02 45.59
N ASN A 515 25.46 41.72 45.93
CA ASN A 515 26.19 40.50 45.66
C ASN A 515 25.76 39.44 46.70
N LYS A 516 25.55 38.18 46.32
CA LYS A 516 25.65 37.05 47.27
C LYS A 516 25.90 35.71 46.56
N GLN A 517 27.16 35.30 46.60
CA GLN A 517 27.57 33.89 46.70
C GLN A 517 26.96 33.25 47.96
N ASN A 518 26.57 31.97 47.92
CA ASN A 518 27.37 30.87 48.51
C ASN A 518 26.62 29.53 48.68
N ARG A 519 27.42 28.47 48.48
CA ARG A 519 27.42 27.13 49.13
C ARG A 519 26.49 26.00 48.65
N ARG A 520 27.15 25.11 47.90
CA ARG A 520 27.34 23.66 48.16
C ARG A 520 26.60 23.08 49.37
N LYS A 521 25.82 22.02 49.11
CA LYS A 521 26.11 20.67 49.62
C LYS A 521 25.94 19.68 48.48
#